data_AF-A0A413V1K3-F1
#
_entry.id   AF-A0A413V1K3-F1
#
_cell.length_a   1.000
_cell.length_b   1.000
_cell.length_c   1.000
_cell.angle_alpha   90.00
_cell.angle_beta   90.00
_cell.angle_gamma   90.00
#
_symmetry.space_group_name_H-M   'P 1'
#
loop_
_entity.id
_entity.type
_entity.pdbx_description
1 polymer ?
#
loop_
_entity_poly.entity_id
_entity_poly.type
_entity_poly.pdbx_seq_one_letter_code
_entity_poly.pdbx_strand_id
1 'polypeptide(L)'
;FIPHPNTPFAGSPSGSIEQTLRLLSIFRLMHPQALIPATTALATLAADGRERGILAGANVVMPNLSPQEVRGKYELYNNKASLGAEAAEGLAALDQQLSAISYRIVTDRGDFGKYKL
;
A
#
# COMPACT_ATOMS: atom_id res chain seq x y z
N PHE A 1 11.26 -4.30 1.25
CA PHE A 1 12.40 -3.35 1.25
C PHE A 1 12.64 -2.92 -0.18
N ILE A 2 12.91 -1.63 -0.41
CA ILE A 2 13.27 -1.09 -1.72
C ILE A 2 14.51 -0.22 -1.46
N PRO A 3 15.67 -0.49 -2.11
CA PRO A 3 16.89 0.26 -1.84
C PRO A 3 16.76 1.71 -2.32
N HIS A 4 17.40 2.62 -1.59
CA HIS A 4 17.53 4.01 -1.99
C HIS A 4 19.01 4.32 -2.33
N PRO A 5 19.31 4.97 -3.46
CA PRO A 5 20.68 5.20 -3.92
C PRO A 5 21.54 6.01 -2.94
N ASN A 6 20.92 6.95 -2.22
CA ASN A 6 21.61 7.81 -1.24
C ASN A 6 21.68 7.22 0.18
N THR A 7 21.71 5.89 0.31
CA THR A 7 21.78 5.21 1.62
C THR A 7 22.88 4.14 1.64
N PRO A 8 23.40 3.74 2.82
CA PRO A 8 24.39 2.66 2.91
C PRO A 8 23.92 1.31 2.33
N PHE A 9 22.61 1.13 2.14
CA PHE A 9 21.99 -0.08 1.59
C PHE A 9 21.67 0.04 0.09
N ALA A 10 22.25 1.03 -0.62
CA ALA A 10 22.01 1.25 -2.05
C ALA A 10 22.30 0.00 -2.91
N GLY A 11 23.33 -0.77 -2.56
CA GLY A 11 23.69 -2.01 -3.24
C GLY A 11 22.97 -3.27 -2.75
N SER A 12 22.08 -3.14 -1.75
CA SER A 12 21.33 -4.28 -1.22
C SER A 12 20.19 -4.68 -2.16
N PRO A 13 19.85 -5.98 -2.27
CA PRO A 13 18.76 -6.43 -3.13
C PRO A 13 17.42 -5.89 -2.64
N SER A 14 16.54 -5.54 -3.57
CA SER A 14 15.14 -5.26 -3.25
C SER A 14 14.45 -6.52 -2.74
N GLY A 15 13.49 -6.33 -1.83
CA GLY A 15 12.57 -7.41 -1.46
C GLY A 15 11.66 -7.76 -2.63
N SER A 16 11.20 -9.02 -2.69
CA SER A 16 10.26 -9.47 -3.72
C SER A 16 8.81 -9.18 -3.34
N ILE A 17 7.99 -8.94 -4.35
CA ILE A 17 6.55 -8.76 -4.15
C ILE A 17 5.91 -10.09 -3.72
N GLU A 18 6.32 -11.23 -4.27
CA GLU A 18 5.79 -12.56 -3.94
C GLU A 18 5.97 -12.90 -2.46
N GLN A 19 7.15 -12.63 -1.90
CA GLN A 19 7.41 -12.87 -0.49
C GLN A 19 6.59 -11.92 0.39
N THR A 20 6.47 -10.66 -0.02
CA THR A 20 5.66 -9.66 0.71
C THR A 20 4.19 -10.06 0.74
N LEU A 21 3.61 -10.48 -0.39
CA LEU A 21 2.22 -10.94 -0.49
C LEU A 21 1.99 -12.21 0.35
N ARG A 22 2.93 -13.16 0.32
CA ARG A 22 2.85 -14.35 1.18
C ARG A 22 2.78 -13.99 2.66
N LEU A 23 3.60 -13.04 3.10
CA LEU A 23 3.58 -12.56 4.49
C LEU A 23 2.25 -11.85 4.82
N LEU A 24 1.69 -11.05 3.91
CA LEU A 24 0.37 -10.45 4.10
C LEU A 24 -0.71 -11.51 4.32
N SER A 25 -0.72 -12.58 3.51
CA SER A 25 -1.69 -13.67 3.69
C SER A 25 -1.52 -14.39 5.01
N ILE A 26 -0.28 -14.64 5.44
CA ILE A 26 0.01 -15.23 6.75
C ILE A 26 -0.50 -14.30 7.87
N PHE A 27 -0.22 -13.00 7.80
CA PHE A 27 -0.67 -12.05 8.80
C PHE A 27 -2.20 -11.93 8.85
N ARG A 28 -2.88 -12.00 7.72
CA ARG A 28 -4.35 -12.06 7.71
C ARG A 28 -4.87 -13.29 8.43
N LEU A 29 -4.25 -14.45 8.25
CA LEU A 29 -4.65 -15.68 8.95
C LEU A 29 -4.35 -15.60 10.45
N MET A 30 -3.19 -15.06 10.85
CA MET A 30 -2.80 -14.93 12.25
C MET A 30 -3.58 -13.84 12.99
N HIS A 31 -3.98 -12.78 12.27
CA HIS A 31 -4.65 -11.61 12.83
C HIS A 31 -5.90 -11.27 12.00
N PRO A 32 -6.96 -12.10 12.07
CA PRO A 32 -8.12 -12.00 11.18
C PRO A 32 -8.79 -10.63 11.18
N GLN A 33 -8.73 -9.92 12.30
CA GLN A 33 -9.40 -8.64 12.46
C GLN A 33 -8.47 -7.42 12.27
N ALA A 34 -7.16 -7.62 12.09
CA ALA A 34 -6.21 -6.52 11.96
C ALA A 34 -6.48 -5.65 10.72
N LEU A 35 -6.18 -4.36 10.86
CA LEU A 35 -6.08 -3.42 9.75
C LEU A 35 -4.70 -3.58 9.11
N ILE A 36 -4.67 -4.12 7.91
CA ILE A 36 -3.46 -4.45 7.17
C ILE A 36 -3.42 -3.58 5.92
N PRO A 37 -2.45 -2.65 5.78
CA PRO A 37 -2.39 -1.78 4.63
C PRO A 37 -1.76 -2.45 3.39
N ALA A 38 -2.37 -2.24 2.23
CA ALA A 38 -1.75 -2.41 0.93
C ALA A 38 -0.86 -1.18 0.67
N THR A 39 0.39 -1.25 1.13
CA THR A 39 1.30 -0.09 1.15
C THR A 39 1.69 0.38 -0.26
N THR A 40 2.01 1.68 -0.40
CA THR A 40 2.55 2.28 -1.64
C THR A 40 3.82 1.60 -2.16
N ALA A 41 4.57 0.92 -1.29
CA ALA A 41 5.75 0.15 -1.71
C ALA A 41 5.37 -1.03 -2.62
N LEU A 42 4.19 -1.64 -2.46
CA LEU A 42 3.70 -2.66 -3.38
C LEU A 42 3.43 -2.09 -4.76
N ALA A 43 2.75 -0.95 -4.83
CA ALA A 43 2.50 -0.23 -6.08
C ALA A 43 3.79 0.29 -6.76
N THR A 44 4.87 0.46 -5.98
CA THR A 44 6.19 0.81 -6.51
C THR A 44 6.90 -0.41 -7.10
N LEU A 45 6.70 -1.61 -6.53
CA LEU A 45 7.30 -2.86 -7.00
C LEU A 45 6.58 -3.46 -8.22
N ALA A 46 5.27 -3.23 -8.35
CA ALA A 46 4.46 -3.68 -9.48
C ALA A 46 3.29 -2.74 -9.74
N ALA A 47 2.90 -2.57 -11.00
CA ALA A 47 1.81 -1.68 -11.40
C ALA A 47 0.46 -2.06 -10.77
N ASP A 48 0.23 -3.36 -10.53
CA ASP A 48 -0.96 -3.94 -9.88
C ASP A 48 -0.70 -4.33 -8.41
N GLY A 49 0.40 -3.86 -7.83
CA GLY A 49 0.88 -4.35 -6.54
C GLY A 49 -0.08 -4.06 -5.39
N ARG A 50 -0.82 -2.95 -5.46
CA ARG A 50 -1.83 -2.60 -4.45
C ARG A 50 -2.99 -3.59 -4.47
N GLU A 51 -3.54 -3.85 -5.65
CA GLU A 51 -4.63 -4.80 -5.91
C GLU A 51 -4.22 -6.19 -5.44
N ARG A 52 -3.01 -6.63 -5.80
CA ARG A 52 -2.45 -7.89 -5.30
C ARG A 52 -2.34 -7.91 -3.77
N GLY A 53 -1.97 -6.79 -3.14
CA GLY A 53 -1.94 -6.65 -1.68
C GLY A 53 -3.32 -6.83 -1.04
N ILE A 54 -4.34 -6.19 -1.59
CA ILE A 54 -5.74 -6.34 -1.13
C ILE A 54 -6.20 -7.80 -1.27
N LEU A 55 -5.98 -8.41 -2.44
CA LEU A 55 -6.31 -9.81 -2.69
C LEU A 55 -5.54 -10.79 -1.81
N ALA A 56 -4.35 -10.41 -1.33
CA ALA A 56 -3.54 -11.19 -0.41
C ALA A 56 -3.95 -11.04 1.07
N GLY A 57 -4.96 -10.21 1.39
CA GLY A 57 -5.51 -10.06 2.74
C GLY A 57 -5.33 -8.68 3.34
N ALA A 58 -4.78 -7.69 2.63
CA ALA A 58 -4.83 -6.30 3.07
C ALA A 58 -6.25 -5.72 2.97
N ASN A 59 -6.59 -4.77 3.84
CA ASN A 59 -7.91 -4.13 3.87
C ASN A 59 -7.84 -2.61 4.12
N VAL A 60 -6.66 -2.00 4.00
CA VAL A 60 -6.47 -0.55 4.10
C VAL A 60 -5.67 -0.05 2.90
N VAL A 61 -6.08 1.10 2.36
CA VAL A 61 -5.31 1.86 1.36
C VAL A 61 -4.94 3.23 1.96
N MET A 62 -3.79 3.77 1.58
CA MET A 62 -3.24 4.99 2.17
C MET A 62 -2.88 6.01 1.08
N PRO A 63 -3.86 6.80 0.60
CA PRO A 63 -3.58 7.82 -0.40
C PRO A 63 -2.63 8.90 0.14
N ASN A 64 -1.72 9.38 -0.71
CA ASN A 64 -0.78 10.42 -0.40
C ASN A 64 -1.48 11.78 -0.39
N LEU A 65 -1.50 12.43 0.78
CA LEU A 65 -2.08 13.76 1.00
C LEU A 65 -1.04 14.89 0.90
N SER A 66 0.23 14.58 0.65
CA SER A 66 1.28 15.59 0.60
C SER A 66 1.06 16.54 -0.59
N PRO A 67 1.19 17.87 -0.41
CA PRO A 67 1.09 18.83 -1.51
C PRO A 67 2.09 18.49 -2.62
N GLN A 68 1.69 18.72 -3.88
CA GLN A 68 2.47 18.29 -5.05
C GLN A 68 3.87 18.91 -5.05
N GLU A 69 4.00 20.17 -4.60
CA GLU A 69 5.24 20.96 -4.61
C GLU A 69 6.30 20.39 -3.67
N VAL A 70 5.88 19.62 -2.66
CA VAL A 70 6.79 19.05 -1.64
C VAL A 70 6.80 17.52 -1.64
N ARG A 71 5.93 16.87 -2.42
CA ARG A 71 5.82 15.40 -2.46
C ARG A 71 7.12 14.72 -2.84
N GLY A 72 7.88 15.32 -3.76
CA GLY A 72 9.21 14.85 -4.16
C GLY A 72 10.28 14.96 -3.08
N LYS A 73 10.04 15.68 -1.97
CA LYS A 73 10.99 15.74 -0.85
C LYS A 73 10.90 14.51 0.06
N TYR A 74 9.83 13.71 -0.06
CA TYR A 74 9.57 12.56 0.81
C TYR A 74 9.97 11.24 0.13
N GLU A 75 11.28 11.05 -0.02
CA GLU A 75 11.91 9.95 -0.75
C GLU A 75 12.39 8.84 0.20
N LEU A 76 11.48 7.99 0.66
CA LEU A 76 11.84 6.85 1.52
C LEU A 76 12.59 5.73 0.76
N TYR A 77 12.34 5.62 -0.54
CA TYR A 77 12.91 4.63 -1.44
C TYR A 77 12.86 5.13 -2.87
N ASN A 78 13.69 4.54 -3.73
CA ASN A 78 13.79 4.97 -5.13
C ASN A 78 12.45 4.80 -5.86
N ASN A 79 12.12 5.75 -6.75
CA ASN A 79 10.93 5.73 -7.59
C ASN A 79 9.59 5.55 -6.85
N LYS A 80 9.48 6.08 -5.64
CA LYS A 80 8.25 5.98 -4.84
C LYS A 80 7.02 6.42 -5.66
N ALA A 81 6.07 5.50 -5.83
CA ALA A 81 4.79 5.79 -6.48
C ALA A 81 4.09 6.93 -5.73
N SER A 82 3.81 8.03 -6.44
CA SER A 82 3.40 9.29 -5.81
C SER A 82 2.44 10.12 -6.65
N LEU A 83 2.00 9.63 -7.81
CA LEU A 83 1.12 10.33 -8.75
C LEU A 83 -0.08 9.43 -9.12
N GLY A 84 -1.13 10.02 -9.70
CA GLY A 84 -2.33 9.27 -10.14
C GLY A 84 -3.17 8.74 -8.97
N ALA A 85 -3.55 7.46 -9.02
CA ALA A 85 -4.38 6.80 -8.00
C ALA A 85 -3.70 6.68 -6.61
N GLU A 86 -2.45 7.10 -6.47
CA GLU A 86 -1.75 7.24 -5.18
C GLU A 86 -1.95 8.62 -4.53
N ALA A 87 -2.53 9.61 -5.21
CA ALA A 87 -2.80 10.95 -4.66
C ALA A 87 -4.23 11.06 -4.12
N ALA A 88 -4.46 11.94 -3.14
CA ALA A 88 -5.80 12.24 -2.60
C ALA A 88 -6.82 12.62 -3.70
N GLU A 89 -6.37 13.42 -4.67
CA GLU A 89 -7.13 13.86 -5.84
C GLU A 89 -7.51 12.68 -6.77
N GLY A 90 -6.80 11.55 -6.62
CA GLY A 90 -7.03 10.31 -7.36
C GLY A 90 -8.00 9.34 -6.66
N LEU A 91 -8.78 9.77 -5.66
CA LEU A 91 -9.69 8.88 -4.93
C LEU A 91 -10.71 8.20 -5.85
N ALA A 92 -11.24 8.90 -6.85
CA ALA A 92 -12.15 8.31 -7.84
C ALA A 92 -11.46 7.23 -8.69
N ALA A 93 -10.21 7.46 -9.10
CA ALA A 93 -9.42 6.47 -9.83
C ALA A 93 -9.07 5.26 -8.95
N LEU A 94 -8.77 5.50 -7.67
CA LEU A 94 -8.54 4.45 -6.67
C LEU A 94 -9.80 3.59 -6.48
N ASP A 95 -10.97 4.22 -6.37
CA ASP A 95 -12.25 3.51 -6.23
C ASP A 95 -12.56 2.67 -7.47
N GLN A 96 -12.28 3.19 -8.68
CA GLN A 96 -12.41 2.45 -9.92
C GLN A 96 -11.47 1.24 -9.98
N GLN A 97 -10.20 1.40 -9.58
CA GLN A 97 -9.23 0.31 -9.53
C GLN A 97 -9.68 -0.81 -8.58
N LEU A 98 -10.13 -0.46 -7.37
CA LEU A 98 -10.59 -1.46 -6.40
C LEU A 98 -11.93 -2.08 -6.80
N SER A 99 -12.81 -1.32 -7.45
CA SER A 99 -14.06 -1.86 -8.02
C SER A 99 -13.79 -2.92 -9.08
N ALA A 100 -12.73 -2.78 -9.89
CA ALA A 100 -12.34 -3.77 -10.88
C ALA A 100 -11.95 -5.13 -10.27
N ILE A 101 -11.53 -5.16 -9.01
CA ILE A 101 -11.27 -6.40 -8.25
C ILE A 101 -12.40 -6.77 -7.28
N SER A 102 -13.60 -6.19 -7.45
CA SER A 102 -14.80 -6.43 -6.64
C SER A 102 -14.71 -5.93 -5.18
N TYR A 103 -13.90 -4.90 -4.93
CA TYR A 103 -13.83 -4.21 -3.64
C TYR A 103 -14.38 -2.79 -3.76
N ARG A 104 -14.75 -2.19 -2.62
CA ARG A 104 -15.24 -0.81 -2.53
C ARG A 104 -14.48 -0.06 -1.45
N ILE A 105 -14.23 1.23 -1.65
CA ILE A 105 -13.63 2.06 -0.61
C ILE A 105 -14.69 2.40 0.43
N VAL A 106 -14.29 2.31 1.70
CA VAL A 106 -15.05 2.79 2.84
C VAL A 106 -14.24 3.90 3.49
N THR A 107 -14.86 5.06 3.70
CA THR A 107 -14.23 6.25 4.30
C THR A 107 -14.66 6.47 5.76
N ASP A 108 -15.54 5.60 6.28
CA ASP A 108 -15.87 5.56 7.70
C ASP A 108 -14.62 5.36 8.56
N ARG A 109 -14.69 5.80 9.81
CA ARG A 109 -13.59 5.62 10.76
C ARG A 109 -13.31 4.13 10.97
N GLY A 110 -12.16 3.66 10.47
CA GLY A 110 -11.71 2.29 10.60
C GLY A 110 -11.12 1.97 11.98
N ASP A 111 -11.87 2.14 13.07
CA ASP A 111 -11.42 1.73 14.40
C ASP A 111 -11.40 0.20 14.50
N PHE A 112 -10.28 -0.39 14.93
CA PHE A 112 -10.17 -1.82 15.23
C PHE A 112 -10.03 -2.06 16.74
N GLY A 113 -10.77 -3.03 17.30
CA GLY A 113 -10.62 -3.48 18.70
C GLY A 113 -11.73 -3.11 19.70
N LYS A 114 -12.97 -2.79 19.28
CA LYS A 114 -14.08 -2.50 20.22
C LYS A 114 -14.95 -3.70 20.62
N TYR A 115 -14.68 -4.90 20.14
CA TYR A 115 -15.44 -6.09 20.51
C TYR A 115 -14.60 -7.03 21.37
N LYS A 116 -14.91 -7.05 22.68
CA LYS A 116 -14.66 -8.24 23.50
C LYS A 116 -15.59 -9.34 22.95
N LEU A 117 -15.02 -10.51 22.65
CA LEU A 117 -15.78 -11.75 22.54
C LEU A 117 -16.58 -11.98 23.83
#